data_AF-A0A660Z2I5-F1
#
_entry.id   AF-A0A660Z2I5-F1
#
_cell.length_a   1.000
_cell.length_b   1.000
_cell.length_c   1.000
_cell.angle_alpha   90.00
_cell.angle_beta   90.00
_cell.angle_gamma   90.00
#
_symmetry.space_group_name_H-M   'P 1'
#
loop_
_entity.id
_entity.type
_entity.pdbx_description
1 polymer ?
#
loop_
_entity_poly.entity_id
_entity_poly.type
_entity_poly.pdbx_seq_one_letter_code
_entity_poly.pdbx_strand_id
1 'polypeptide(L)'
;MKKKLFTNYNLEFDKNEKKLLSSFCKQALKQLEGSKEHFGETRAFNSIVGKLNSEEEIIKLTKDEKTRLTHQLKENINHLQKEMKSSWFIKKWMVKSLYNQYNNLHEKHLKG
;
A
#
# COMPACT_ATOMS: atom_id res chain seq x y z
N MET A 1 18.43 2.75 20.88
CA MET A 1 18.10 3.42 19.61
C MET A 1 17.28 4.68 19.90
N LYS A 2 17.75 5.88 19.51
CA LYS A 2 16.98 7.13 19.67
C LYS A 2 15.68 7.01 18.86
N LYS A 3 14.51 6.98 19.51
CA LYS A 3 13.21 7.12 18.84
C LYS A 3 13.21 8.46 18.10
N LYS A 4 13.12 8.45 16.76
CA LYS A 4 12.87 9.67 15.99
C LYS A 4 11.56 10.27 16.49
N LEU A 5 11.61 11.45 17.13
CA LEU A 5 10.42 12.10 17.71
C LEU A 5 9.39 12.49 16.65
N PHE A 6 9.83 12.70 15.41
CA PHE A 6 8.98 13.04 14.28
C PHE A 6 9.29 12.10 13.12
N THR A 7 8.28 11.33 12.71
CA THR A 7 8.36 10.52 11.49
C THR A 7 8.01 11.43 10.31
N ASN A 8 8.87 11.48 9.30
CA ASN A 8 8.54 12.18 8.06
C ASN A 8 7.51 11.33 7.29
N TYR A 9 6.39 11.95 6.92
CA TYR A 9 5.32 11.32 6.15
C TYR A 9 5.26 11.84 4.70
N ASN A 10 6.29 12.56 4.28
CA ASN A 10 6.51 12.96 2.89
C ASN A 10 7.19 11.80 2.17
N LEU A 11 6.54 11.29 1.13
CA LEU A 11 6.99 10.13 0.36
C LEU A 11 7.15 10.54 -1.10
N GLU A 12 8.27 10.18 -1.70
CA GLU A 12 8.57 10.41 -3.11
C GLU A 12 8.39 9.09 -3.86
N PHE A 13 7.29 8.99 -4.60
CA PHE A 13 6.99 7.80 -5.38
C PHE A 13 7.32 8.03 -6.85
N ASP A 14 7.98 7.06 -7.47
CA ASP A 14 8.11 7.07 -8.92
C ASP A 14 6.76 6.82 -9.61
N LYS A 15 6.70 7.07 -10.93
CA LYS A 15 5.46 6.95 -11.71
C LYS A 15 4.83 5.55 -11.65
N ASN A 16 5.64 4.51 -11.56
CA ASN A 16 5.16 3.12 -11.47
C ASN A 16 4.67 2.81 -10.06
N GLU A 17 5.39 3.26 -9.02
CA GLU A 17 4.99 3.17 -7.62
C GLU A 17 3.66 3.88 -7.38
N LYS A 18 3.46 5.09 -7.93
CA LYS A 18 2.17 5.81 -7.85
C LYS A 18 1.03 5.01 -8.49
N LYS A 19 1.25 4.44 -9.67
CA LYS A 19 0.25 3.60 -10.36
C LYS A 19 -0.08 2.33 -9.57
N LEU A 20 0.96 1.67 -9.04
CA LEU A 20 0.83 0.45 -8.24
C LEU A 20 0.02 0.72 -6.97
N LEU A 21 0.38 1.76 -6.23
CA LEU A 21 -0.34 2.20 -5.03
C LEU A 21 -1.78 2.64 -5.32
N SER A 22 -1.99 3.40 -6.40
CA SER A 22 -3.34 3.82 -6.81
C SER A 22 -4.21 2.60 -7.14
N SER A 23 -3.65 1.60 -7.82
CA SER A 23 -4.34 0.35 -8.16
C SER A 23 -4.64 -0.47 -6.90
N PHE A 24 -3.66 -0.58 -5.99
CA PHE A 24 -3.82 -1.23 -4.70
C PHE A 24 -4.93 -0.59 -3.87
N CYS A 25 -4.90 0.73 -3.67
CA CYS A 25 -5.90 1.45 -2.89
C CYS A 25 -7.30 1.32 -3.51
N LYS A 26 -7.42 1.38 -4.84
CA LYS A 26 -8.70 1.14 -5.54
C LYS A 26 -9.22 -0.28 -5.34
N GLN A 27 -8.34 -1.29 -5.38
CA GLN A 27 -8.72 -2.67 -5.11
C GLN A 27 -9.16 -2.85 -3.65
N ALA A 28 -8.44 -2.26 -2.70
CA ALA A 28 -8.81 -2.28 -1.29
C ALA A 28 -10.17 -1.60 -1.07
N LEU A 29 -10.42 -0.44 -1.68
CA LEU A 29 -11.72 0.23 -1.63
C LEU A 29 -12.86 -0.67 -2.12
N LYS A 30 -12.69 -1.35 -3.25
CA LYS A 30 -13.67 -2.31 -3.76
C LYS A 30 -13.95 -3.48 -2.82
N GLN A 31 -12.95 -3.95 -2.09
CA GLN A 31 -13.12 -5.01 -1.08
C GLN A 31 -13.88 -4.53 0.16
N LEU A 32 -13.80 -3.22 0.45
CA LEU A 32 -14.43 -2.59 1.60
C LEU A 32 -15.82 -2.00 1.27
N GLU A 33 -16.19 -1.93 -0.01
CA GLU A 33 -17.50 -1.46 -0.46
C GLU A 33 -18.64 -2.21 0.26
N GLY A 34 -19.61 -1.46 0.78
CA GLY A 34 -20.79 -2.00 1.47
C GLY A 34 -20.62 -2.25 2.98
N SER A 35 -19.39 -2.18 3.52
CA SER A 35 -19.13 -2.34 4.95
C SER A 35 -19.14 -0.99 5.69
N LYS A 36 -20.15 -0.74 6.54
CA LYS A 36 -20.21 0.50 7.36
C LYS A 36 -19.10 0.56 8.43
N GLU A 37 -18.53 -0.59 8.77
CA GLU A 37 -17.48 -0.75 9.79
C GLU A 37 -16.10 -0.25 9.33
N HIS A 38 -15.88 -0.11 8.01
CA HIS A 38 -14.58 0.28 7.43
C HIS A 38 -14.56 1.72 6.89
N PHE A 39 -15.32 2.62 7.52
CA PHE A 39 -15.38 4.03 7.12
C PHE A 39 -14.02 4.73 7.21
N GLY A 40 -13.22 4.41 8.25
CA GLY A 40 -11.90 5.00 8.44
C GLY A 40 -10.91 4.61 7.33
N GLU A 41 -10.87 3.33 6.99
CA GLU A 41 -10.06 2.76 5.91
C GLU A 41 -10.50 3.32 4.55
N THR A 42 -11.81 3.37 4.31
CA THR A 42 -12.38 3.91 3.07
C THR A 42 -12.02 5.38 2.89
N ARG A 43 -12.12 6.19 3.95
CA ARG A 43 -11.73 7.60 3.91
C ARG A 43 -10.24 7.77 3.65
N ALA A 44 -9.41 7.00 4.36
CA ALA A 44 -7.95 7.07 4.21
C ALA A 44 -7.52 6.67 2.78
N PHE A 45 -8.04 5.58 2.22
CA PHE A 45 -7.66 5.14 0.87
C PHE A 45 -8.17 6.08 -0.22
N ASN A 46 -9.37 6.66 -0.10
CA ASN A 46 -9.83 7.69 -1.02
C ASN A 46 -8.92 8.94 -0.98
N SER A 47 -8.52 9.38 0.22
CA SER A 47 -7.57 10.48 0.38
C SER A 47 -6.21 10.17 -0.27
N ILE A 48 -5.67 8.97 -0.03
CA ILE A 48 -4.40 8.51 -0.62
C ILE A 48 -4.50 8.49 -2.15
N VAL A 49 -5.58 7.95 -2.73
CA VAL A 49 -5.78 7.95 -4.19
C VAL A 49 -5.81 9.36 -4.75
N GLY A 50 -6.51 10.29 -4.08
CA GLY A 50 -6.53 11.70 -4.47
C GLY A 50 -5.13 12.32 -4.50
N LYS A 51 -4.34 12.07 -3.46
CA LYS A 51 -2.95 12.56 -3.37
C LYS A 51 -2.04 11.93 -4.42
N LEU A 52 -2.17 10.64 -4.70
CA LEU A 52 -1.35 9.96 -5.71
C LEU A 52 -1.65 10.42 -7.13
N ASN A 53 -2.86 10.91 -7.38
CA ASN A 53 -3.27 11.49 -8.66
C ASN A 53 -2.88 12.96 -8.81
N SER A 54 -2.35 13.61 -7.77
CA SER A 54 -1.84 14.97 -7.90
C SER A 54 -0.51 14.98 -8.66
N GLU A 55 -0.21 16.11 -9.29
CA GLU A 55 1.07 16.34 -9.97
C GLU A 55 2.22 16.63 -8.98
N GLU A 56 1.96 16.55 -7.67
CA GLU A 56 2.99 16.78 -6.65
C GLU A 56 4.05 15.66 -6.68
N GLU A 57 5.31 16.05 -6.67
CA GLU A 57 6.45 15.12 -6.57
C GLU A 57 6.49 14.44 -5.20
N ILE A 58 6.20 15.21 -4.15
CA ILE A 58 6.19 14.77 -2.76
C ILE A 58 4.76 14.52 -2.31
N ILE A 59 4.43 13.26 -2.04
CA ILE A 59 3.13 12.85 -1.52
C ILE A 59 3.13 12.92 0.01
N LYS A 60 2.35 13.83 0.57
CA LYS A 60 2.24 14.01 2.03
C LYS A 60 1.12 13.17 2.61
N LEU A 61 1.49 12.08 3.28
CA LEU A 61 0.52 11.25 4.02
C LEU A 61 0.33 11.78 5.45
N THR A 62 -0.85 11.56 6.00
CA THR A 62 -1.05 11.69 7.45
C THR A 62 -0.54 10.44 8.15
N LYS A 63 -0.35 10.53 9.48
CA LYS A 63 0.01 9.36 10.28
C LYS A 63 -1.01 8.22 10.16
N ASP A 64 -2.30 8.56 10.17
CA ASP A 64 -3.38 7.57 10.06
C ASP A 64 -3.37 6.89 8.68
N GLU A 65 -3.26 7.68 7.61
CA GLU A 65 -3.15 7.18 6.23
C GLU A 65 -1.96 6.23 6.06
N LYS A 66 -0.77 6.65 6.51
CA LYS A 66 0.43 5.80 6.44
C LYS A 66 0.23 4.51 7.25
N THR A 67 -0.32 4.61 8.46
CA THR A 67 -0.52 3.44 9.34
C THR A 67 -1.46 2.42 8.69
N ARG A 68 -2.60 2.87 8.18
CA ARG A 68 -3.59 2.01 7.51
C ARG A 68 -3.05 1.42 6.22
N LEU A 69 -2.36 2.22 5.41
CA LEU A 69 -1.70 1.77 4.19
C LEU A 69 -0.65 0.70 4.47
N THR A 70 0.25 0.94 5.42
CA THR A 70 1.27 -0.01 5.82
C THR A 70 0.65 -1.31 6.33
N HIS A 71 -0.38 -1.23 7.18
CA HIS A 71 -1.06 -2.40 7.71
C HIS A 71 -1.69 -3.25 6.59
N GLN A 72 -2.53 -2.64 5.75
CA GLN A 72 -3.23 -3.35 4.68
C GLN A 72 -2.28 -3.91 3.63
N LEU A 73 -1.21 -3.17 3.30
CA LEU A 73 -0.19 -3.63 2.36
C LEU A 73 0.56 -4.84 2.91
N LYS A 74 0.90 -4.83 4.21
CA LYS A 74 1.57 -5.96 4.87
C LYS A 74 0.68 -7.21 4.90
N GLU A 75 -0.60 -7.05 5.18
CA GLU A 75 -1.55 -8.17 5.12
C GLU A 75 -1.67 -8.75 3.70
N ASN A 76 -1.68 -7.89 2.68
CA ASN A 76 -1.64 -8.34 1.29
C ASN A 76 -0.33 -9.05 0.93
N ILE A 77 0.83 -8.53 1.35
CA ILE A 77 2.14 -9.19 1.15
C ILE A 77 2.13 -10.58 1.79
N ASN A 78 1.63 -10.70 3.02
CA ASN A 78 1.51 -11.98 3.74
C ASN A 78 0.56 -12.94 3.00
N HIS A 79 -0.56 -12.44 2.48
CA HIS A 79 -1.50 -13.23 1.69
C HIS A 79 -0.86 -13.75 0.40
N LEU A 80 -0.22 -12.87 -0.37
CA LEU A 80 0.50 -13.24 -1.60
C LEU A 80 1.61 -14.25 -1.32
N GLN A 81 2.33 -14.11 -0.20
CA GLN A 81 3.35 -15.06 0.21
C GLN A 81 2.76 -16.45 0.48
N LYS A 82 1.61 -16.53 1.15
CA LYS A 82 0.89 -17.80 1.39
C LYS A 82 0.37 -18.41 0.09
N GLU A 83 -0.27 -17.60 -0.76
CA GLU A 83 -0.80 -18.04 -2.06
C GLU A 83 0.30 -18.53 -3.00
N MET A 84 1.46 -17.88 -2.99
CA MET A 84 2.62 -18.29 -3.79
C MET A 84 3.12 -19.69 -3.40
N LYS A 85 3.02 -20.08 -2.13
CA LYS A 85 3.43 -21.42 -1.66
C LYS A 85 2.50 -22.53 -2.14
N SER A 86 1.22 -22.24 -2.34
CA SER A 86 0.20 -23.21 -2.77
C SER A 86 -0.08 -23.20 -4.28
N SER A 87 0.57 -22.32 -5.05
CA SER A 87 0.27 -22.10 -6.48
C SER A 87 1.15 -22.90 -7.44
N TRP A 88 0.57 -23.32 -8.57
CA TRP A 88 1.28 -23.94 -9.69
C TRP A 88 2.22 -22.95 -10.40
N PHE A 89 3.18 -23.44 -11.19
CA PHE A 89 4.35 -22.67 -11.63
C PHE A 89 4.04 -21.32 -12.32
N ILE A 90 3.03 -21.25 -13.19
CA ILE A 90 2.63 -20.00 -13.89
C ILE A 90 2.04 -19.00 -12.89
N LYS A 91 1.09 -19.45 -12.06
CA LYS A 91 0.45 -18.63 -11.03
C LYS A 91 1.48 -18.15 -10.00
N LYS A 92 2.42 -19.02 -9.64
CA LYS A 92 3.54 -18.70 -8.75
C LYS A 92 4.42 -17.59 -9.30
N TRP A 93 4.71 -17.58 -10.60
CA TRP A 93 5.51 -16.52 -11.22
C TRP A 93 4.81 -15.15 -11.18
N MET A 94 3.53 -15.09 -11.53
CA MET A 94 2.74 -13.85 -11.48
C MET A 94 2.62 -13.32 -10.05
N VAL A 95 2.27 -14.18 -9.10
CA VAL A 95 2.16 -13.82 -7.67
C VAL A 95 3.50 -13.36 -7.12
N LYS A 96 4.61 -14.02 -7.49
CA LYS A 96 5.96 -13.62 -7.08
C LYS A 96 6.32 -12.22 -7.59
N SER A 97 5.96 -11.89 -8.83
CA SER A 97 6.18 -10.55 -9.39
C SER A 97 5.44 -9.48 -8.58
N LEU A 98 4.15 -9.70 -8.32
CA LEU A 98 3.33 -8.76 -7.53
C LEU A 98 3.82 -8.64 -6.08
N TYR A 99 4.15 -9.76 -5.45
CA TYR A 99 4.74 -9.81 -4.12
C TYR A 99 6.01 -8.97 -4.05
N ASN A 100 6.93 -9.13 -5.01
CA ASN A 100 8.17 -8.36 -5.05
C ASN A 100 7.92 -6.86 -5.19
N GLN A 101 6.96 -6.46 -6.03
CA GLN A 101 6.60 -5.05 -6.21
C GLN A 101 6.06 -4.44 -4.91
N TYR A 102 5.11 -5.12 -4.24
CA TYR A 102 4.56 -4.65 -2.96
C TYR A 102 5.59 -4.65 -1.85
N ASN A 103 6.44 -5.68 -1.78
CA ASN A 103 7.48 -5.77 -0.77
C ASN A 103 8.54 -4.69 -0.97
N ASN A 104 8.98 -4.43 -2.19
CA ASN A 104 9.93 -3.36 -2.49
C ASN A 104 9.36 -1.98 -2.14
N LEU A 105 8.10 -1.72 -2.48
CA LEU A 105 7.41 -0.48 -2.12
C LEU A 105 7.34 -0.32 -0.59
N HIS A 106 6.96 -1.38 0.13
CA HIS A 106 6.88 -1.38 1.58
C HIS A 106 8.25 -1.12 2.21
N GLU A 107 9.29 -1.84 1.78
CA GLU A 107 10.65 -1.71 2.29
C GLU A 107 11.27 -0.33 2.03
N LYS A 108 11.01 0.26 0.86
CA LYS A 108 11.57 1.55 0.45
C LYS A 108 10.91 2.75 1.14
N HIS A 109 9.58 2.73 1.28
CA HIS A 109 8.81 3.94 1.66
C HIS A 109 8.07 3.84 3.00
N LEU A 110 7.68 2.63 3.39
CA LEU A 110 6.72 2.43 4.48
C LEU A 110 7.33 1.77 5.72
N LYS A 111 8.46 1.07 5.54
CA LYS A 111 9.24 0.48 6.63
C LYS A 111 9.93 1.58 7.44
N GLY A 112 9.59 1.63 8.72
CA GLY A 112 10.11 2.57 9.71
C GLY A 112 10.04 1.96 11.09
#